data_AF-A0A956QTM6-F1
#
_entry.id   AF-A0A956QTM6-F1
#
_cell.length_a   1.000
_cell.length_b   1.000
_cell.length_c   1.000
_cell.angle_alpha   90.00
_cell.angle_beta   90.00
_cell.angle_gamma   90.00
#
_symmetry.space_group_name_H-M   'P 1'
#
loop_
_entity.id
_entity.type
_entity.pdbx_description
1 polymer ?
#
loop_
_entity_poly.entity_id
_entity_poly.type
_entity_poly.pdbx_seq_one_letter_code
_entity_poly.pdbx_strand_id
1 'polypeptide(L)'
;MDQKRRPTKRYGNRPYKKGPGSGGRGRYSQKLIDSTAAEDLAEYILKVLAREPESLQFERKSFGPRRCRLSVKCDPAVTGRLIGKDGRTISALRSLIKAASGRCGKRVDIVIS
;
A
#
# COMPACT_ATOMS: atom_id res chain seq x y z
N MET A 1 43.75 -38.17 -28.73
CA MET A 1 43.70 -37.85 -27.28
C MET A 1 44.22 -36.43 -27.14
N ASP A 2 43.38 -35.42 -27.34
CA ASP A 2 42.53 -34.82 -26.30
C ASP A 2 43.20 -33.58 -25.70
N GLN A 3 42.85 -32.39 -26.23
CA GLN A 3 41.98 -31.46 -25.54
C GLN A 3 42.00 -30.08 -26.22
N LYS A 4 40.85 -29.73 -26.79
CA LYS A 4 40.47 -28.38 -27.20
C LYS A 4 40.59 -27.43 -26.00
N ARG A 5 41.61 -26.59 -25.95
CA ARG A 5 41.58 -25.35 -25.14
C ARG A 5 40.72 -24.32 -25.86
N ARG A 6 39.40 -24.37 -25.66
CA ARG A 6 38.50 -23.26 -25.99
C ARG A 6 38.58 -22.23 -24.85
N PRO A 7 38.83 -20.94 -25.11
CA PRO A 7 38.66 -19.92 -24.09
C PRO A 7 37.19 -19.90 -23.66
N THR A 8 36.95 -19.95 -22.35
CA THR A 8 35.61 -19.92 -21.78
C THR A 8 34.93 -18.62 -22.19
N LYS A 9 33.76 -18.76 -22.82
CA LYS A 9 32.90 -17.67 -23.27
C LYS A 9 32.37 -16.96 -22.01
N ARG A 10 33.14 -16.03 -21.44
CA ARG A 10 32.64 -15.13 -20.38
C ARG A 10 31.57 -14.25 -21.00
N TYR A 11 30.32 -14.59 -20.68
CA TYR A 11 29.15 -13.80 -21.03
C TYR A 11 29.37 -12.36 -20.56
N GLY A 12 29.22 -11.45 -21.53
CA GLY A 12 29.61 -10.06 -21.40
C GLY A 12 28.87 -9.32 -20.30
N ASN A 13 29.59 -8.33 -19.76
CA ASN A 13 29.09 -7.19 -18.99
C ASN A 13 28.08 -6.38 -19.83
N ARG A 14 26.86 -6.90 -20.00
CA ARG A 14 25.73 -6.04 -20.40
C ARG A 14 25.20 -5.38 -19.13
N PRO A 15 25.34 -4.05 -18.97
CA PRO A 15 24.69 -3.37 -17.86
C PRO A 15 23.18 -3.65 -17.98
N TYR A 16 22.55 -3.97 -16.85
CA TYR A 16 21.10 -4.10 -16.76
C TYR A 16 20.47 -2.78 -17.19
N LYS A 17 20.14 -2.65 -18.48
CA LYS A 17 19.39 -1.52 -19.00
C LYS A 17 17.98 -1.67 -18.47
N LYS A 18 17.67 -0.94 -17.39
CA LYS A 18 16.31 -0.68 -16.96
C LYS A 18 15.56 -0.16 -18.18
N GLY A 19 14.76 -1.03 -18.81
CA GLY A 19 13.88 -0.65 -19.90
C GLY A 19 12.98 0.52 -19.47
N PRO A 20 12.41 1.27 -20.42
CA PRO A 20 11.50 2.36 -20.09
C PRO A 20 10.46 1.81 -19.13
N GLY A 21 10.40 2.38 -17.93
CA GLY A 21 9.60 1.85 -16.84
C GLY A 21 8.19 1.58 -17.32
N SER A 22 7.78 0.32 -17.24
CA SER A 22 6.39 -0.11 -17.39
C SER A 22 5.58 0.42 -16.18
N GLY A 23 5.38 1.73 -16.15
CA GLY A 23 4.65 2.44 -15.10
C GLY A 23 3.61 3.41 -15.65
N GLY A 24 3.53 3.56 -16.97
CA GLY A 24 2.45 4.27 -17.63
C GLY A 24 1.19 3.43 -17.65
N ARG A 25 0.57 3.18 -16.50
CA ARG A 25 -0.88 2.92 -16.51
C ARG A 25 -1.51 4.17 -17.12
N GLY A 26 -2.12 3.98 -18.29
CA GLY A 26 -2.77 5.03 -19.05
C GLY A 26 -3.48 5.98 -18.10
N ARG A 27 -3.10 7.26 -18.19
CA ARG A 27 -3.82 8.38 -17.60
C ARG A 27 -5.16 8.49 -18.31
N TYR A 28 -6.05 7.52 -18.10
CA TYR A 28 -7.45 7.90 -18.05
C TYR A 28 -7.47 9.01 -17.02
N SER A 29 -7.87 10.20 -17.46
CA SER A 29 -8.28 11.29 -16.58
C SER A 29 -9.44 10.74 -15.77
N GLN A 30 -9.16 9.91 -14.77
CA GLN A 30 -10.12 9.55 -13.75
C GLN A 30 -10.39 10.86 -13.06
N LYS A 31 -11.54 11.44 -13.39
CA LYS A 31 -12.17 12.53 -12.67
C LYS A 31 -11.89 12.28 -11.19
N LEU A 32 -11.17 13.20 -10.55
CA LEU A 32 -10.89 13.08 -9.13
C LEU A 32 -12.24 13.16 -8.44
N ILE A 33 -12.72 12.00 -7.99
CA ILE A 33 -13.95 11.94 -7.21
C ILE A 33 -13.50 12.26 -5.80
N ASP A 34 -13.98 13.37 -5.26
CA ASP A 34 -13.80 13.71 -3.85
C ASP A 34 -14.64 12.79 -2.97
N SER A 35 -14.29 11.50 -2.96
CA SER A 35 -14.96 10.48 -2.17
C SER A 35 -14.10 10.10 -0.97
N THR A 36 -14.74 10.06 0.20
CA THR A 36 -14.19 9.54 1.46
C THR A 36 -14.40 8.04 1.62
N ALA A 37 -15.04 7.37 0.65
CA ALA A 37 -15.48 5.98 0.79
C ALA A 37 -14.35 5.00 1.16
N ALA A 38 -13.12 5.23 0.67
CA ALA A 38 -11.97 4.39 1.02
C ALA A 38 -11.51 4.60 2.48
N GLU A 39 -11.64 5.81 3.01
CA GLU A 39 -11.36 6.14 4.41
C GLU A 39 -12.45 5.58 5.32
N ASP A 40 -13.71 5.71 4.92
CA ASP A 40 -14.87 5.19 5.65
C ASP A 40 -14.84 3.65 5.72
N LEU A 41 -14.45 2.98 4.63
CA LEU A 41 -14.21 1.54 4.62
C LEU A 41 -13.09 1.13 5.58
N ALA A 42 -11.98 1.88 5.60
CA ALA A 42 -10.87 1.60 6.50
C ALA A 42 -11.30 1.75 7.96
N GLU A 43 -12.01 2.84 8.29
CA GLU A 43 -12.56 3.10 9.62
C GLU A 43 -13.52 1.98 10.06
N TYR A 44 -14.43 1.57 9.18
CA TYR A 44 -15.36 0.47 9.45
C TYR A 44 -14.62 -0.84 9.79
N ILE A 45 -13.64 -1.23 8.96
CA ILE A 45 -12.89 -2.47 9.20
C ILE A 45 -12.12 -2.38 10.53
N LEU A 46 -11.50 -1.24 10.82
CA LEU A 46 -10.74 -1.05 12.06
C LEU A 46 -11.63 -1.13 13.31
N LYS A 47 -12.83 -0.55 13.26
CA LYS A 47 -13.84 -0.67 14.33
C LYS A 47 -14.25 -2.13 14.57
N VAL A 48 -14.48 -2.89 13.50
CA VAL A 48 -14.82 -4.33 13.59
C VAL A 48 -13.67 -5.13 14.21
N LEU A 49 -12.41 -4.81 13.87
CA LEU A 49 -11.24 -5.49 14.40
C LEU A 49 -10.97 -5.15 15.88
N ALA A 50 -11.24 -3.91 16.31
CA ALA A 50 -10.93 -3.46 17.67
C ALA A 50 -11.83 -4.05 18.76
N ARG A 51 -12.97 -4.65 18.42
CA ARG A 51 -14.06 -5.11 19.32
C ARG A 51 -14.72 -3.99 20.13
N GLU A 52 -13.95 -3.03 20.63
CA GLU A 52 -14.41 -1.80 21.27
C GLU A 52 -14.15 -0.63 20.31
N PRO A 53 -15.15 -0.21 19.51
CA PRO A 53 -14.97 0.85 18.53
C PRO A 53 -14.77 2.23 19.15
N GLU A 54 -15.23 2.43 20.39
CA GLU A 54 -15.16 3.69 21.15
C GLU A 54 -13.73 4.09 21.53
N SER A 55 -12.81 3.11 21.66
CA SER A 55 -11.41 3.37 22.02
C SER A 55 -10.54 3.80 20.84
N LEU A 56 -11.09 3.81 19.61
CA LEU A 56 -10.37 4.22 18.41
C LEU A 56 -10.59 5.70 18.11
N GLN A 57 -9.51 6.47 18.07
CA GLN A 57 -9.54 7.85 17.59
C GLN A 57 -8.99 7.93 16.17
N PHE A 58 -9.84 8.36 15.24
CA PHE A 58 -9.50 8.52 13.83
C PHE A 58 -9.19 9.98 13.49
N GLU A 59 -8.08 10.22 12.80
CA GLU A 59 -7.68 11.53 12.30
C GLU A 59 -7.44 11.44 10.79
N ARG A 60 -8.17 12.25 10.02
CA ARG A 60 -8.07 12.31 8.55
C ARG A 60 -7.25 13.54 8.16
N LYS A 61 -6.16 13.34 7.42
CA LYS A 61 -5.29 14.40 6.91
C LYS A 61 -5.13 14.31 5.41
N SER A 62 -5.64 15.31 4.69
CA SER A 62 -5.48 15.42 3.23
C SER A 62 -4.15 16.11 2.89
N PHE A 63 -3.35 15.45 2.06
CA PHE A 63 -2.10 15.96 1.51
C PHE A 63 -2.33 16.28 0.02
N GLY A 64 -3.09 17.33 -0.23
CA GLY A 64 -3.51 17.73 -1.58
C GLY A 64 -4.65 16.86 -2.15
N PRO A 65 -4.92 16.94 -3.47
CA PRO A 65 -6.15 16.40 -4.06
C PRO A 65 -6.15 14.87 -4.25
N ARG A 66 -4.98 14.23 -4.20
CA ARG A 66 -4.80 12.81 -4.54
C ARG A 66 -4.27 11.96 -3.39
N ARG A 67 -3.97 12.54 -2.24
CA ARG A 67 -3.38 11.80 -1.13
C ARG A 67 -4.08 12.16 0.17
N CYS A 68 -4.49 11.14 0.90
CA CYS A 68 -5.04 11.25 2.24
C CYS A 68 -4.27 10.30 3.16
N ARG A 69 -4.16 10.68 4.43
CA ARG A 69 -3.67 9.83 5.50
C ARG A 69 -4.79 9.66 6.52
N LEU A 70 -5.09 8.40 6.83
CA LEU A 70 -5.94 8.03 7.95
C LEU A 70 -5.02 7.58 9.08
N SER A 71 -4.92 8.40 10.11
CA SER A 71 -4.20 8.06 11.34
C SER A 71 -5.19 7.52 12.36
N VAL A 72 -4.80 6.46 13.07
CA VAL A 72 -5.62 5.86 14.13
C VAL A 72 -4.78 5.76 15.39
N LYS A 73 -5.30 6.32 16.48
CA LYS A 73 -4.74 6.16 17.82
C LYS A 73 -5.61 5.21 18.60
N CYS A 74 -4.97 4.28 19.30
CA CYS A 74 -5.64 3.30 20.14
C CYS A 74 -4.71 2.76 21.23
N ASP A 75 -5.29 2.05 22.20
CA ASP A 75 -4.52 1.42 23.25
C ASP A 75 -3.58 0.32 22.71
N PRO A 76 -2.42 0.08 23.35
CA PRO A 76 -1.46 -0.93 22.92
C PRO A 76 -2.07 -2.33 22.75
N ALA A 77 -3.04 -2.68 23.60
CA ALA A 77 -3.77 -3.95 23.53
C ALA A 77 -4.57 -4.10 22.23
N VAL A 78 -5.14 -3.01 21.72
CA VAL A 78 -5.88 -2.96 20.46
C VAL A 78 -4.91 -2.87 19.28
N THR A 79 -3.85 -2.08 19.40
CA THR A 79 -2.81 -1.91 18.37
C THR A 79 -2.22 -3.26 17.93
N GLY A 80 -1.88 -4.14 18.87
CA GLY A 80 -1.36 -5.47 18.55
C GLY A 80 -2.33 -6.31 17.70
N ARG A 81 -3.64 -6.18 17.96
CA ARG A 81 -4.70 -6.88 17.20
C ARG A 81 -4.86 -6.30 15.79
N LEU A 82 -4.82 -4.97 15.65
CA LEU A 82 -4.93 -4.29 14.35
C LEU A 82 -3.73 -4.55 13.44
N ILE A 83 -2.53 -4.56 14.00
CA ILE A 83 -1.30 -4.90 13.26
C ILE A 83 -1.32 -6.38 12.88
N GLY A 84 -1.72 -7.23 13.82
CA GLY A 84 -1.70 -8.68 13.69
C GLY A 84 -0.27 -9.26 13.71
N LYS A 85 -0.18 -10.58 13.67
CA LYS A 85 1.11 -11.30 13.66
C LYS A 85 1.94 -10.88 12.44
N ASP A 86 3.19 -10.48 12.66
CA ASP A 86 4.14 -9.98 11.66
C ASP A 86 3.62 -8.78 10.82
N GLY A 87 2.60 -8.06 11.30
CA GLY A 87 1.99 -6.98 10.51
C GLY A 87 1.15 -7.45 9.31
N ARG A 88 0.78 -8.74 9.25
CA ARG A 88 0.02 -9.31 8.13
C ARG A 88 -1.36 -8.66 7.98
N THR A 89 -2.06 -8.41 9.10
CA THR A 89 -3.40 -7.81 9.09
C THR A 89 -3.36 -6.40 8.52
N ILE A 90 -2.46 -5.54 9.04
CA ILE A 90 -2.35 -4.16 8.55
C ILE A 90 -1.83 -4.09 7.11
N SER A 91 -0.96 -5.01 6.71
CA SER A 91 -0.46 -5.09 5.32
C SER A 91 -1.59 -5.46 4.35
N ALA A 92 -2.42 -6.44 4.70
CA ALA A 92 -3.59 -6.83 3.92
C ALA A 92 -4.60 -5.68 3.82
N LEU A 93 -4.90 -5.01 4.95
CA LEU A 93 -5.79 -3.86 4.99
C LEU A 93 -5.30 -2.73 4.08
N ARG A 94 -4.02 -2.35 4.16
CA ARG A 94 -3.42 -1.33 3.29
C ARG A 94 -3.56 -1.70 1.81
N SER A 95 -3.33 -2.96 1.48
CA SER A 95 -3.46 -3.45 0.10
C SER A 95 -4.90 -3.37 -0.40
N LEU A 96 -5.87 -3.75 0.44
CA LEU A 96 -7.30 -3.66 0.16
C LEU A 96 -7.74 -2.22 -0.08
N ILE A 97 -7.41 -1.31 0.84
CA ILE A 97 -7.79 0.10 0.73
C ILE A 97 -7.15 0.76 -0.49
N LYS A 98 -5.90 0.42 -0.81
CA LYS A 98 -5.22 0.90 -2.02
C LYS A 98 -5.89 0.41 -3.32
N ALA A 99 -6.43 -0.81 -3.32
CA ALA A 99 -7.20 -1.33 -4.45
C ALA A 99 -8.55 -0.60 -4.58
N ALA A 100 -9.24 -0.37 -3.46
CA ALA A 100 -10.51 0.36 -3.42
C ALA A 100 -10.35 1.83 -3.87
N SER A 101 -9.34 2.53 -3.34
CA SER A 101 -9.09 3.94 -3.62
C SER A 101 -8.60 4.19 -5.05
N GLY A 102 -8.07 3.16 -5.72
CA GLY A 102 -7.62 3.22 -7.11
C GLY A 102 -8.72 3.65 -8.10
N ARG A 103 -10.00 3.40 -7.78
CA ARG A 103 -11.13 3.86 -8.61
C ARG A 103 -11.42 5.35 -8.47
N CYS A 104 -11.11 5.93 -7.30
CA CYS A 104 -11.35 7.35 -6.99
C CYS A 104 -10.19 8.26 -7.44
N GLY A 105 -9.06 7.69 -7.88
CA GLY A 105 -7.86 8.45 -8.22
C GLY A 105 -7.12 9.04 -7.01
N LYS A 106 -7.49 8.61 -5.80
CA LYS A 106 -6.91 9.01 -4.51
C LYS A 106 -6.10 7.87 -3.91
N ARG A 107 -5.01 8.21 -3.22
CA ARG A 107 -4.20 7.30 -2.41
C ARG A 107 -4.49 7.54 -0.95
N VAL A 108 -4.89 6.49 -0.23
CA VAL A 108 -5.12 6.54 1.21
C VAL A 108 -4.01 5.75 1.91
N ASP A 109 -3.27 6.43 2.78
CA ASP A 109 -2.22 5.83 3.61
C ASP A 109 -2.75 5.62 5.03
N ILE A 110 -2.68 4.39 5.55
CA ILE A 110 -3.12 4.05 6.91
C ILE A 110 -1.94 4.03 7.85
N VAL A 111 -2.01 4.84 8.91
CA VAL A 111 -1.04 4.89 10.00
C VAL A 111 -1.74 4.52 11.29
N ILE A 112 -1.16 3.56 12.01
CA ILE A 112 -1.58 3.22 13.37
C ILE A 112 -0.49 3.78 14.28
N SER A 113 -0.90 4.59 15.24
CA SER A 113 -0.07 5.23 16.26
C SER A 113 -0.32 4.60 17.62
#